data_AF-A0A3R8SA42-F1
#
_entry.id   AF-A0A3R8SA42-F1
#
_cell.length_a   1.000
_cell.length_b   1.000
_cell.length_c   1.000
_cell.angle_alpha   90.00
_cell.angle_beta   90.00
_cell.angle_gamma   90.00
#
_symmetry.space_group_name_H-M   'P 1'
#
loop_
_entity.id
_entity.type
_entity.pdbx_description
1 polymer ?
#
loop_
_entity_poly.entity_id
_entity_poly.type
_entity_poly.pdbx_seq_one_letter_code
_entity_poly.pdbx_strand_id
1 'polypeptide(L)'
;MWFQALTAAGGWIFEIFKGKQDIVKQAAHAKAQRVISWEEAMANGAATSWKDEWFTVLLSVPFIMCFIPQLAPYAHQGFIQLEQTPEFYRYMFGLAVGASFGFRGFDKFVRTRNIRN
;
A
#
# COMPACT_ATOMS: atom_id res chain seq x y z
N MET A 1 12.85 61.36 -15.17
CA MET A 1 12.45 60.29 -16.12
C MET A 1 13.25 59.01 -15.94
N TRP A 2 14.58 59.05 -15.71
CA TRP A 2 15.40 57.83 -15.49
C TRP A 2 15.15 57.11 -14.15
N PHE A 3 14.76 57.82 -13.09
CA PHE A 3 14.43 57.24 -11.78
C PHE A 3 13.15 56.38 -11.81
N GLN A 4 12.20 56.70 -12.69
CA GLN A 4 10.98 55.92 -12.90
C GLN A 4 11.25 54.63 -13.69
N ALA A 5 12.23 54.64 -14.60
CA ALA A 5 12.64 53.45 -15.34
C ALA A 5 13.37 52.44 -14.44
N LEU A 6 14.18 52.89 -13.49
CA LEU A 6 14.86 52.03 -12.51
C LEU A 6 13.89 51.37 -11.53
N THR A 7 12.88 52.11 -11.07
CA THR A 7 11.84 51.57 -10.18
C THR A 7 10.93 50.59 -10.93
N ALA A 8 10.60 50.87 -12.19
CA ALA A 8 9.89 49.91 -13.05
C ALA A 8 10.71 48.62 -13.26
N ALA A 9 11.99 48.73 -13.63
CA ALA A 9 12.86 47.55 -13.80
C ALA A 9 13.00 46.71 -12.51
N GLY A 10 13.12 47.38 -11.36
CA GLY A 10 13.13 46.72 -10.05
C GLY A 10 11.83 45.96 -9.74
N GLY A 11 10.67 46.52 -10.13
CA GLY A 11 9.37 45.86 -9.97
C GLY A 11 9.23 44.59 -10.80
N TRP A 12 9.65 44.62 -12.07
CA TRP A 12 9.58 43.45 -12.97
C TRP A 12 10.49 42.30 -12.52
N ILE A 13 11.70 42.60 -12.03
CA ILE A 13 12.61 41.59 -11.50
C ILE A 13 12.03 40.93 -10.23
N PHE A 14 11.41 41.74 -9.36
CA PHE A 14 10.78 41.25 -8.14
C PHE A 14 9.55 40.37 -8.42
N GLU A 15 8.74 40.69 -9.44
CA GLU A 15 7.62 39.85 -9.88
C GLU A 15 8.06 38.50 -10.43
N ILE A 16 9.13 38.45 -11.25
CA ILE A 16 9.69 37.19 -11.76
C ILE A 16 10.20 36.30 -10.62
N PHE A 17 10.83 36.91 -9.60
CA PHE A 17 11.30 36.19 -8.42
C PHE A 17 10.15 35.63 -7.58
N LYS A 18 9.09 36.42 -7.34
CA LYS A 18 7.87 35.95 -6.67
C LYS A 18 7.19 34.83 -7.44
N GLY A 19 7.02 34.96 -8.76
CA GLY A 19 6.43 33.91 -9.60
C GLY A 19 7.17 32.58 -9.48
N LYS A 20 8.50 32.58 -9.46
CA LYS A 20 9.29 31.36 -9.20
C LYS A 20 9.06 30.78 -7.80
N GLN A 21 8.97 31.61 -6.76
CA GLN A 21 8.69 31.15 -5.40
C GLN A 21 7.28 30.54 -5.28
N ASP A 22 6.28 31.14 -5.92
CA ASP A 22 4.90 30.66 -5.86
C ASP A 22 4.73 29.34 -6.61
N ILE A 23 5.42 29.14 -7.73
CA ILE A 23 5.48 27.85 -8.45
C ILE A 23 6.10 26.76 -7.56
N VAL A 24 7.18 27.06 -6.84
CA VAL A 24 7.82 26.10 -5.93
C VAL A 24 6.92 25.73 -4.75
N LYS A 25 6.23 26.71 -4.16
CA LYS A 25 5.25 26.47 -3.10
C LYS A 25 4.08 25.64 -3.60
N GLN A 26 3.51 25.97 -4.76
CA GLN A 26 2.43 25.21 -5.37
C GLN A 26 2.86 23.77 -5.69
N ALA A 27 4.08 23.56 -6.19
CA ALA A 27 4.61 22.22 -6.43
C ALA A 27 4.80 21.42 -5.13
N ALA A 28 5.21 22.07 -4.04
CA ALA A 28 5.31 21.44 -2.73
C ALA A 28 3.92 21.07 -2.15
N HIS A 29 2.95 21.97 -2.26
CA HIS A 29 1.56 21.71 -1.85
C HIS A 29 0.92 20.59 -2.70
N ALA A 30 1.16 20.56 -4.01
CA ALA A 30 0.68 19.50 -4.89
C ALA A 30 1.31 18.14 -4.57
N LYS A 31 2.60 18.09 -4.22
CA LYS A 31 3.25 16.86 -3.74
C LYS A 31 2.65 16.38 -2.41
N ALA A 32 2.45 17.29 -1.45
CA ALA A 32 1.84 16.97 -0.17
C ALA A 32 0.40 16.46 -0.34
N GLN A 33 -0.40 17.14 -1.17
CA GLN A 33 -1.76 16.69 -1.50
C GLN A 33 -1.77 15.33 -2.18
N ARG A 34 -0.82 15.05 -3.09
CA ARG A 34 -0.69 13.72 -3.69
C ARG A 34 -0.44 12.65 -2.63
N VAL A 35 0.52 12.86 -1.72
CA VAL A 35 0.81 11.89 -0.65
C VAL A 35 -0.42 11.65 0.23
N ILE A 36 -1.12 12.71 0.64
CA ILE A 36 -2.36 12.60 1.42
C ILE A 36 -3.43 11.84 0.63
N SER A 37 -3.62 12.16 -0.66
CA SER A 37 -4.59 11.46 -1.51
C SER A 37 -4.23 9.98 -1.74
N TRP A 38 -2.93 9.65 -1.79
CA TRP A 38 -2.45 8.28 -1.90
C TRP A 38 -2.71 7.50 -0.60
N GLU A 39 -2.43 8.12 0.55
CA GLU A 39 -2.70 7.53 1.87
C GLU A 39 -4.21 7.32 2.08
N GLU A 40 -5.04 8.28 1.68
CA GLU A 40 -6.50 8.21 1.76
C GLU A 40 -7.07 7.16 0.80
N ALA A 41 -6.56 7.07 -0.43
CA ALA A 41 -6.93 6.02 -1.38
C ALA A 41 -6.51 4.62 -0.90
N MET A 42 -5.34 4.48 -0.27
CA MET A 42 -4.91 3.23 0.36
C MET A 42 -5.77 2.86 1.57
N ALA A 43 -6.12 3.84 2.42
CA ALA A 43 -6.97 3.62 3.58
C ALA A 43 -8.39 3.20 3.16
N ASN A 44 -8.97 3.89 2.17
CA ASN A 44 -10.28 3.53 1.61
C ASN A 44 -10.26 2.17 0.89
N GLY A 45 -9.18 1.85 0.16
CA GLY A 45 -9.03 0.54 -0.47
C GLY A 45 -8.90 -0.62 0.54
N ALA A 46 -8.31 -0.36 1.71
CA ALA A 46 -8.23 -1.33 2.79
C ALA A 46 -9.55 -1.48 3.58
N ALA A 47 -10.38 -0.42 3.64
CA ALA A 47 -11.62 -0.42 4.40
C ALA A 47 -12.74 -1.28 3.79
N THR A 48 -12.65 -1.65 2.51
CA THR A 48 -13.70 -2.39 1.77
C THR A 48 -13.19 -3.63 1.03
N SER A 49 -12.03 -4.17 1.41
CA SER A 49 -11.44 -5.32 0.71
C SER A 49 -12.13 -6.63 1.10
N TRP A 50 -13.24 -6.93 0.43
CA TRP A 50 -13.98 -8.18 0.61
C TRP A 50 -13.14 -9.43 0.32
N LYS A 51 -12.06 -9.31 -0.48
CA LYS A 51 -11.16 -10.42 -0.82
C LYS A 51 -10.37 -10.87 0.41
N ASP A 52 -9.90 -9.91 1.21
CA ASP A 52 -9.07 -10.19 2.38
C ASP A 52 -9.92 -10.79 3.50
N GLU A 53 -11.15 -10.32 3.65
CA GLU A 53 -12.15 -10.93 4.53
C GLU A 53 -12.50 -12.35 4.07
N TRP A 54 -12.70 -12.56 2.76
CA TRP A 54 -12.99 -13.89 2.22
C TRP A 54 -11.85 -14.88 2.47
N PHE A 55 -10.59 -14.50 2.22
CA PHE A 55 -9.44 -15.36 2.53
C PHE A 55 -9.28 -15.59 4.04
N THR A 56 -9.59 -14.60 4.87
CA THR A 56 -9.58 -14.75 6.33
C THR A 56 -10.60 -15.80 6.79
N VAL A 57 -11.82 -15.76 6.26
CA VAL A 57 -12.85 -16.77 6.53
C VAL A 57 -12.43 -18.13 5.99
N LEU A 58 -11.99 -18.20 4.73
CA LEU A 58 -11.58 -19.45 4.08
C LEU A 58 -10.47 -20.17 4.85
N LEU A 59 -9.49 -19.44 5.39
CA LEU A 59 -8.38 -20.02 6.15
C LEU A 59 -8.75 -20.31 7.61
N SER A 60 -9.63 -19.51 8.23
CA SER A 60 -10.02 -19.70 9.63
C SER A 60 -11.00 -20.85 9.86
N VAL A 61 -11.90 -21.12 8.90
CA VAL A 61 -12.88 -22.22 9.02
C VAL A 61 -12.23 -23.59 9.23
N PRO A 62 -11.33 -24.10 8.36
CA PRO A 62 -10.69 -25.39 8.57
C PRO A 62 -9.80 -25.40 9.82
N PHE A 63 -9.20 -24.27 10.19
CA PHE A 63 -8.43 -24.13 11.43
C PHE A 63 -9.31 -24.34 12.67
N ILE A 64 -10.49 -23.71 12.73
CA ILE A 64 -11.44 -23.87 13.84
C ILE A 64 -12.02 -25.29 13.87
N MET A 65 -12.31 -25.88 12.71
CA MET A 65 -12.86 -27.25 12.61
C MET A 65 -11.96 -28.30 13.26
N CYS A 66 -10.63 -28.10 13.26
CA CYS A 66 -9.68 -29.00 13.93
C CYS A 66 -9.88 -29.10 15.45
N PHE A 67 -10.51 -28.11 16.09
CA PHE A 67 -10.74 -28.08 17.54
C PHE A 67 -12.10 -28.65 17.96
N ILE A 68 -12.99 -28.96 17.00
CA ILE A 68 -14.31 -29.54 17.25
C ILE A 68 -14.26 -31.02 16.88
N PRO A 69 -14.35 -31.97 17.84
CA PRO A 69 -14.15 -33.40 17.58
C PRO A 69 -15.04 -33.98 16.48
N GLN A 70 -16.27 -33.47 16.33
CA GLN A 70 -17.20 -33.93 15.29
C GLN A 70 -16.85 -33.39 13.89
N LEU A 71 -16.14 -32.26 13.80
CA LEU A 71 -15.79 -31.60 12.53
C LEU A 71 -14.36 -31.89 12.06
N ALA A 72 -13.48 -32.28 12.98
CA ALA A 72 -12.09 -32.61 12.70
C ALA A 72 -11.89 -33.65 11.57
N PRO A 73 -12.71 -34.71 11.42
CA PRO A 73 -12.56 -35.65 10.31
C PRO A 73 -12.74 -35.00 8.92
N TYR A 74 -13.64 -34.02 8.80
CA TYR A 74 -13.85 -33.31 7.54
C TYR A 74 -12.69 -32.39 7.18
N ALA A 75 -12.11 -31.71 8.19
CA ALA A 75 -10.92 -30.90 7.99
C ALA A 75 -9.75 -31.79 7.54
N HIS A 76 -9.55 -32.93 8.19
CA HIS A 76 -8.50 -33.90 7.85
C HIS A 76 -8.66 -34.43 6.42
N GLN A 77 -9.86 -34.85 6.03
CA GLN A 77 -10.13 -35.28 4.66
C GLN A 77 -9.80 -34.16 3.67
N GLY A 78 -10.31 -32.94 3.91
CA GLY A 78 -10.03 -31.79 3.06
C GLY A 78 -8.54 -31.52 2.85
N PHE A 79 -7.71 -31.64 3.90
CA PHE A 79 -6.27 -31.51 3.78
C PHE A 79 -5.64 -32.64 2.94
N ILE A 80 -6.11 -33.88 3.05
CA ILE A 80 -5.68 -34.98 2.17
C ILE A 80 -6.00 -34.67 0.70
N GLN A 81 -7.20 -34.15 0.40
CA GLN A 81 -7.54 -33.74 -0.97
C GLN A 81 -6.66 -32.58 -1.44
N LEU A 82 -6.35 -31.62 -0.57
CA LEU A 82 -5.45 -30.50 -0.91
C LEU A 82 -4.03 -30.99 -1.22
N GLU A 83 -3.52 -32.01 -0.54
CA GLU A 83 -2.21 -32.60 -0.85
C GLU A 83 -2.15 -33.22 -2.25
N GLN A 84 -3.27 -33.74 -2.74
CA GLN A 84 -3.40 -34.33 -4.07
C GLN A 84 -3.52 -33.29 -5.19
N THR A 85 -3.70 -32.01 -4.86
CA THR A 85 -3.82 -30.96 -5.87
C THR A 85 -2.49 -30.72 -6.62
N PRO A 86 -2.53 -30.40 -7.92
CA PRO A 86 -1.33 -30.09 -8.69
C PRO A 86 -0.50 -28.95 -8.07
N GLU A 87 0.83 -29.09 -8.15
CA GLU A 87 1.78 -28.18 -7.52
C GLU A 87 1.61 -26.72 -7.97
N PHE A 88 1.39 -26.49 -9.27
CA PHE A 88 1.19 -25.15 -9.83
C PHE A 88 0.01 -24.42 -9.18
N TYR A 89 -1.07 -25.14 -8.85
CA TYR A 89 -2.27 -24.56 -8.25
C TYR A 89 -2.02 -24.14 -6.81
N ARG A 90 -1.31 -24.97 -6.03
CA ARG A 90 -0.91 -24.64 -4.65
C ARG A 90 -0.04 -23.39 -4.60
N TYR A 91 0.88 -23.21 -5.55
CA TYR A 91 1.69 -21.99 -5.63
C TYR A 91 0.87 -20.75 -6.00
N MET A 92 -0.01 -20.85 -7.00
CA MET A 92 -0.88 -19.72 -7.37
C MET A 92 -1.80 -19.31 -6.21
N PHE A 93 -2.34 -20.29 -5.49
CA PHE A 93 -3.15 -20.05 -4.30
C PHE A 93 -2.33 -19.37 -3.19
N GLY A 94 -1.14 -19.88 -2.89
CA GLY A 94 -0.24 -19.26 -1.90
C GLY A 94 0.15 -17.82 -2.25
N LEU A 95 0.37 -17.53 -3.54
CA LEU A 95 0.66 -16.18 -4.03
C LEU A 95 -0.55 -15.24 -3.88
N ALA A 96 -1.76 -15.72 -4.19
CA ALA A 96 -2.99 -14.95 -4.01
C ALA A 96 -3.26 -14.63 -2.53
N VAL A 97 -3.05 -15.60 -1.64
CA VAL A 97 -3.14 -15.41 -0.19
C VAL A 97 -2.08 -14.41 0.29
N GLY A 98 -0.82 -14.55 -0.13
CA GLY A 98 0.27 -13.64 0.25
C GLY A 98 0.06 -12.19 -0.22
N ALA A 99 -0.55 -12.02 -1.40
CA ALA A 99 -0.94 -10.70 -1.92
C ALA A 99 -2.08 -10.07 -1.11
N SER A 100 -3.05 -10.88 -0.65
CA SER A 100 -4.23 -10.44 0.11
C SER A 100 -3.85 -9.99 1.53
N PHE A 101 -3.00 -10.75 2.22
CA PHE A 101 -2.53 -10.38 3.57
C PHE A 101 -1.38 -9.37 3.57
N GLY A 102 -0.85 -9.03 2.40
CA GLY A 102 0.16 -8.00 2.21
C GLY A 102 1.28 -8.10 3.25
N PHE A 103 2.16 -9.11 3.15
CA PHE A 103 3.37 -9.24 3.97
C PHE A 103 4.31 -8.03 3.77
N ARG A 104 3.97 -6.88 4.35
CA ARG A 104 4.71 -5.60 4.31
C ARG A 104 5.95 -5.61 5.22
N GLY A 105 6.12 -6.67 6.02
CA GLY A 105 7.23 -6.82 6.96
C GLY A 105 8.60 -7.04 6.32
N PHE A 106 8.64 -7.61 5.11
CA PHE A 106 9.92 -7.94 4.46
C PHE A 106 10.68 -6.68 4.03
N ASP A 107 9.99 -5.69 3.47
CA ASP A 107 10.60 -4.47 2.96
C ASP A 107 11.14 -3.58 4.09
N LYS A 108 10.41 -3.51 5.22
CA LYS A 108 10.87 -2.80 6.43
C LYS A 108 12.04 -3.52 7.11
N PHE A 109 12.05 -4.85 7.11
CA PHE A 109 13.14 -5.66 7.68
C PHE A 109 14.43 -5.55 6.84
N VAL A 110 14.32 -5.62 5.53
CA VAL A 110 15.44 -5.41 4.58
C VAL A 110 15.97 -3.98 4.69
N ARG A 111 15.08 -2.98 4.73
CA ARG A 111 15.50 -1.58 4.91
C ARG A 111 16.23 -1.38 6.24
N THR A 112 15.73 -1.94 7.34
CA THR A 112 16.35 -1.79 8.68
C THR A 112 17.71 -2.50 8.78
N ARG A 113 17.92 -3.60 8.05
CA ARG A 113 19.24 -4.26 7.96
C ARG A 113 20.28 -3.43 7.23
N ASN A 114 19.90 -2.69 6.18
CA ASN A 114 20.83 -1.90 5.38
C ASN A 114 21.32 -0.61 6.05
N ILE A 115 20.71 -0.19 7.18
CA ILE A 115 21.10 1.01 7.94
C ILE A 115 22.00 0.68 9.15
N ARG A 116 22.17 -0.62 9.46
CA ARG A 116 22.98 -1.09 10.60
C ARG A 116 24.33 -1.71 10.18
N ASN A 117 24.60 -1.75 8.87
CA ASN A 117 25.90 -2.09 8.28
C ASN A 117 26.46 -0.84 7.61
#